data_AF-A0A525W4X2-F1
#
_entry.id   AF-A0A525W4X2-F1
#
_cell.length_a   1.000
_cell.length_b   1.000
_cell.length_c   1.000
_cell.angle_alpha   90.00
_cell.angle_beta   90.00
_cell.angle_gamma   90.00
#
_symmetry.space_group_name_H-M   'P 1'
#
loop_
_entity.id
_entity.type
_entity.pdbx_description
1 polymer ?
#
loop_
_entity_poly.entity_id
_entity_poly.type
_entity_poly.pdbx_seq_one_letter_code
_entity_poly.pdbx_strand_id
1 'polypeptide(L)'
;MPANKWVRQLLLLTIIGGACLVGSQFLMGPTVEKEALIADIIKNWQEAHPAAQRFVILPDFNNNAILDKDTNLIWELSPLPTSVTWNEARATCATRATGGQKGWRLPAPSEMRSLVGPAVDSPIPNIPPGHPFLNIQPTSYWTVVPEDNQPSYARYVDAFLGNVLSFIKIYTYPVWCVRGPIKSDEH
;
A
#
# COMPACT_ATOMS: atom_id res chain seq x y z
N MET A 1 -3.80 50.33 -70.15
CA MET A 1 -4.81 51.34 -69.77
C MET A 1 -5.72 50.74 -68.72
N PRO A 2 -6.21 51.52 -67.73
CA PRO A 2 -5.51 52.41 -66.79
C PRO A 2 -5.03 51.59 -65.56
N ALA A 3 -4.16 52.02 -64.63
CA ALA A 3 -4.16 53.19 -63.72
C ALA A 3 -5.37 53.19 -62.75
N ASN A 4 -5.27 53.47 -61.44
CA ASN A 4 -4.36 54.33 -60.69
C ASN A 4 -4.26 53.94 -59.19
N LYS A 5 -3.10 54.21 -58.56
CA LYS A 5 -2.88 54.76 -57.18
C LYS A 5 -3.50 53.98 -55.97
N TRP A 6 -2.88 53.92 -54.79
CA TRP A 6 -2.00 54.90 -54.15
C TRP A 6 -0.82 54.26 -53.40
N VAL A 7 0.33 54.96 -53.44
CA VAL A 7 1.42 54.79 -52.47
C VAL A 7 1.41 56.00 -51.53
N ARG A 8 1.54 55.76 -50.22
CA ARG A 8 2.05 56.74 -49.24
C ARG A 8 3.00 56.02 -48.28
N GLN A 9 4.10 56.67 -47.93
CA GLN A 9 5.23 56.12 -47.15
C GLN A 9 5.37 56.84 -45.80
N LEU A 10 6.42 56.49 -45.04
CA LEU A 10 6.82 57.00 -43.71
C LEU A 10 5.89 56.52 -42.57
N LEU A 11 6.27 55.61 -41.65
CA LEU A 11 7.59 55.15 -41.16
C LEU A 11 8.32 56.19 -40.29
N LEU A 12 8.21 56.07 -38.95
CA LEU A 12 9.33 55.89 -38.00
C LEU A 12 8.91 55.88 -36.51
N LEU A 13 9.48 54.91 -35.77
CA LEU A 13 9.89 54.85 -34.35
C LEU A 13 9.60 56.08 -33.45
N THR A 14 9.17 55.98 -32.19
CA THR A 14 9.55 55.07 -31.06
C THR A 14 8.31 54.86 -30.12
N ILE A 15 8.30 54.32 -28.88
CA ILE A 15 9.34 53.87 -27.92
C ILE A 15 8.84 52.75 -26.94
N ILE A 16 9.77 52.24 -26.12
CA ILE A 16 9.71 51.33 -24.96
C ILE A 16 8.34 50.98 -24.32
N GLY A 17 8.11 49.66 -24.26
CA GLY A 17 7.50 48.93 -23.14
C GLY A 17 7.71 47.42 -23.36
N GLY A 18 8.27 46.62 -22.44
CA GLY A 18 8.79 46.91 -21.10
C GLY A 18 8.38 45.82 -20.13
N ALA A 19 9.26 44.84 -19.88
CA ALA A 19 8.99 43.57 -19.16
C ALA A 19 8.01 42.60 -19.89
N CYS A 20 8.06 41.27 -19.71
CA CYS A 20 8.97 40.43 -18.94
C CYS A 20 9.73 39.43 -19.83
N LEU A 21 11.05 39.35 -19.71
CA LEU A 21 11.88 38.23 -20.17
C LEU A 21 12.50 37.44 -18.99
N VAL A 22 11.75 37.37 -17.88
CA VAL A 22 12.00 36.51 -16.73
C VAL A 22 10.64 35.99 -16.27
N GLY A 23 10.45 34.66 -16.20
CA GLY A 23 9.14 34.09 -15.83
C GLY A 23 8.83 32.65 -16.27
N SER A 24 9.72 31.97 -17.00
CA SER A 24 9.46 30.59 -17.51
C SER A 24 10.40 29.53 -16.92
N GLN A 25 10.77 29.68 -15.64
CA GLN A 25 11.52 28.67 -14.87
C GLN A 25 10.70 28.04 -13.72
N PHE A 26 9.51 28.56 -13.41
CA PHE A 26 8.63 28.03 -12.35
C PHE A 26 7.54 27.09 -12.89
N LEU A 27 7.97 25.99 -13.53
CA LEU A 27 7.13 24.80 -13.74
C LEU A 27 7.78 23.49 -13.26
N MET A 28 8.98 23.56 -12.65
CA MET A 28 9.47 22.50 -11.76
C MET A 28 9.00 22.82 -10.34
N GLY A 29 7.75 22.46 -10.06
CA GLY A 29 7.14 22.57 -8.73
C GLY A 29 7.64 21.48 -7.76
N PRO A 30 7.02 21.34 -6.57
CA PRO A 30 7.55 20.55 -5.45
C PRO A 30 7.55 19.02 -5.62
N THR A 31 7.42 18.50 -6.85
CA THR A 31 7.45 17.05 -7.12
C THR A 31 8.84 16.46 -6.89
N VAL A 32 9.89 17.09 -7.40
CA VAL A 32 11.28 16.57 -7.30
C VAL A 32 11.75 16.46 -5.84
N GLU A 33 11.41 17.44 -5.00
CA GLU A 33 11.73 17.42 -3.56
C GLU A 33 10.91 16.37 -2.81
N LYS A 34 9.62 16.23 -3.14
CA LYS A 34 8.75 15.16 -2.60
C LYS A 34 9.23 13.77 -3.00
N GLU A 35 9.64 13.57 -4.25
CA GLU A 35 10.15 12.31 -4.79
C GLU A 35 11.47 11.92 -4.11
N ALA A 36 12.39 12.87 -3.93
CA ALA A 36 13.62 12.65 -3.17
C ALA A 36 13.35 12.28 -1.71
N LEU A 37 12.46 13.00 -1.02
CA LEU A 37 12.06 12.69 0.37
C LEU A 37 11.41 11.31 0.48
N ILE A 38 10.56 10.92 -0.47
CA ILE A 38 9.96 9.57 -0.52
C ILE A 38 11.04 8.51 -0.75
N ALA A 39 11.98 8.73 -1.67
CA ALA A 39 13.09 7.82 -1.91
C ALA A 39 13.98 7.63 -0.67
N ASP A 40 14.31 8.70 0.05
CA ASP A 40 15.07 8.62 1.31
C ASP A 40 14.27 7.93 2.42
N ILE A 41 12.95 8.14 2.53
CA ILE A 41 12.09 7.42 3.48
C ILE A 41 12.09 5.91 3.17
N ILE A 42 11.93 5.53 1.89
CA ILE A 42 11.97 4.12 1.45
C ILE A 42 13.33 3.51 1.78
N LYS A 43 14.42 4.19 1.41
CA LYS A 43 15.80 3.73 1.64
C LYS A 43 16.09 3.56 3.12
N ASN A 44 15.87 4.59 3.94
CA ASN A 44 16.14 4.56 5.38
C ASN A 44 15.31 3.46 6.07
N TRP A 45 14.07 3.24 5.64
CA TRP A 45 13.23 2.16 6.16
C TRP A 45 13.70 0.77 5.72
N GLN A 46 14.18 0.60 4.48
CA GLN A 46 14.80 -0.65 3.99
C GLN A 46 16.11 -0.98 4.71
N GLU A 47 16.96 0.04 4.95
CA GLU A 47 18.22 -0.09 5.70
C GLU A 47 17.98 -0.41 7.18
N ALA A 48 16.92 0.14 7.79
CA ALA A 48 16.52 -0.16 9.16
C ALA A 48 15.83 -1.53 9.32
N HIS A 49 15.11 -2.01 8.31
CA HIS A 49 14.32 -3.27 8.36
C HIS A 49 14.66 -4.20 7.18
N PRO A 50 15.90 -4.73 7.08
CA PRO A 50 16.24 -5.71 6.05
C PRO A 50 15.35 -6.95 6.16
N ALA A 51 14.47 -7.14 5.18
CA ALA A 51 13.35 -8.10 5.24
C ALA A 51 13.80 -9.54 5.56
N ALA A 52 14.93 -9.96 4.97
CA ALA A 52 15.55 -11.27 5.17
C ALA A 52 16.11 -11.48 6.60
N GLN A 53 16.24 -10.41 7.40
CA GLN A 53 16.51 -10.52 8.84
C GLN A 53 15.21 -10.45 9.66
N ARG A 54 14.25 -9.59 9.28
CA ARG A 54 12.97 -9.40 9.98
C ARG A 54 12.11 -10.66 10.00
N PHE A 55 11.96 -11.32 8.85
CA PHE A 55 11.04 -12.44 8.66
C PHE A 55 11.78 -13.79 8.70
N VAL A 56 11.40 -14.66 9.63
CA VAL A 56 12.04 -15.97 9.83
C VAL A 56 11.04 -17.09 9.54
N ILE A 57 11.31 -17.90 8.51
CA ILE A 57 10.54 -19.13 8.23
C ILE A 57 10.72 -20.10 9.41
N LEU A 58 9.63 -20.70 9.89
CA LEU A 58 9.62 -21.55 11.08
C LEU A 58 9.62 -23.06 10.74
N PRO A 59 10.69 -23.81 11.05
CA PRO A 59 10.75 -25.26 10.84
C PRO A 59 9.67 -26.03 11.61
N ASP A 60 9.35 -25.59 12.84
CA ASP A 60 8.32 -26.19 13.72
C ASP A 60 6.87 -26.04 13.21
N PHE A 61 6.71 -25.28 12.12
CA PHE A 61 5.48 -25.13 11.35
C PHE A 61 5.63 -25.81 9.97
N ASN A 62 6.50 -26.81 9.84
CA ASN A 62 6.88 -27.47 8.58
C ASN A 62 7.28 -26.45 7.49
N ASN A 63 7.97 -25.36 7.86
CA ASN A 63 8.29 -24.21 7.00
C ASN A 63 7.07 -23.48 6.36
N ASN A 64 5.83 -23.73 6.81
CA ASN A 64 4.61 -23.10 6.27
C ASN A 64 4.18 -21.81 7.01
N ALA A 65 5.01 -21.30 7.92
CA ALA A 65 4.76 -20.07 8.67
C ALA A 65 6.02 -19.23 8.82
N ILE A 66 5.83 -17.93 9.04
CA ILE A 66 6.88 -16.92 9.22
C ILE A 66 6.67 -16.22 10.56
N LEU A 67 7.70 -16.16 11.40
CA LEU A 67 7.78 -15.19 12.49
C LEU A 67 8.21 -13.83 11.92
N ASP A 68 7.39 -12.82 12.17
CA ASP A 68 7.80 -11.42 12.09
C ASP A 68 8.39 -11.01 13.44
N LYS A 69 9.70 -10.76 13.50
CA LYS A 69 10.39 -10.41 14.76
C LYS A 69 10.01 -9.03 15.30
N ASP A 70 9.55 -8.11 14.45
CA ASP A 70 9.27 -6.73 14.84
C ASP A 70 7.95 -6.65 15.62
N THR A 71 6.97 -7.49 15.24
CA THR A 71 5.67 -7.61 15.93
C THR A 71 5.57 -8.82 16.87
N ASN A 72 6.48 -9.79 16.74
CA ASN A 72 6.42 -11.13 17.35
C ASN A 72 5.16 -11.93 16.97
N LEU A 73 4.56 -11.61 15.83
CA LEU A 73 3.43 -12.33 15.25
C LEU A 73 3.91 -13.44 14.30
N ILE A 74 3.16 -14.53 14.24
CA ILE A 74 3.40 -15.64 13.32
C ILE A 74 2.35 -15.61 12.21
N TRP A 75 2.79 -15.49 10.96
CA TRP A 75 1.95 -15.38 9.77
C TRP A 75 1.98 -16.68 8.94
N GLU A 76 0.91 -16.98 8.21
CA GLU A 76 0.97 -18.02 7.17
C GLU A 76 1.97 -17.60 6.08
N LEU A 77 2.80 -18.53 5.61
CA LEU A 77 3.78 -18.29 4.53
C LEU A 77 3.13 -17.80 3.23
N SER A 78 1.93 -18.31 2.95
CA SER A 78 1.12 -17.96 1.79
C SER A 78 -0.28 -17.63 2.29
N PRO A 79 -0.90 -16.53 1.85
CA PRO A 79 -2.34 -16.33 2.01
C PRO A 79 -3.12 -17.47 1.34
N LEU A 80 -4.37 -17.64 1.77
CA LEU A 80 -5.33 -18.50 1.09
C LEU A 80 -5.77 -17.85 -0.24
N PRO A 81 -5.71 -18.58 -1.37
CA PRO A 81 -6.12 -18.05 -2.67
C PRO A 81 -7.65 -17.94 -2.81
N THR A 82 -8.41 -18.62 -1.96
CA THR A 82 -9.88 -18.61 -1.95
C THR A 82 -10.41 -17.35 -1.26
N SER A 83 -11.13 -16.51 -2.02
CA SER A 83 -11.88 -15.40 -1.46
C SER A 83 -13.17 -15.88 -0.77
N VAL A 84 -13.43 -15.40 0.45
CA VAL A 84 -14.63 -15.76 1.23
C VAL A 84 -15.24 -14.54 1.94
N THR A 85 -16.47 -14.65 2.43
CA THR A 85 -17.14 -13.57 3.17
C THR A 85 -16.43 -13.28 4.49
N TRP A 86 -16.66 -12.10 5.08
CA TRP A 86 -15.97 -11.73 6.34
C TRP A 86 -16.29 -12.68 7.50
N ASN A 87 -17.50 -13.22 7.56
CA ASN A 87 -17.88 -14.21 8.58
C ASN A 87 -17.16 -15.54 8.37
N GLU A 88 -17.05 -16.00 7.12
CA GLU A 88 -16.28 -17.19 6.77
C GLU A 88 -14.80 -16.99 7.05
N ALA A 89 -14.19 -15.85 6.67
CA ALA A 89 -12.77 -15.55 6.88
C ALA A 89 -12.33 -15.73 8.34
N ARG A 90 -13.15 -15.24 9.29
CA ARG A 90 -12.90 -15.43 10.74
C ARG A 90 -12.95 -16.90 11.13
N ALA A 91 -13.93 -17.66 10.62
CA ALA A 91 -14.05 -19.10 10.88
C ALA A 91 -12.95 -19.93 10.20
N THR A 92 -12.54 -19.55 8.99
CA THR A 92 -11.45 -20.16 8.21
C THR A 92 -10.12 -20.05 8.95
N CYS A 93 -9.82 -18.88 9.56
CA CYS A 93 -8.65 -18.77 10.43
C CYS A 93 -8.83 -19.53 11.75
N ALA A 94 -9.96 -19.39 12.45
CA ALA A 94 -10.16 -20.06 13.74
C ALA A 94 -10.08 -21.60 13.67
N THR A 95 -10.43 -22.19 12.52
CA THR A 95 -10.36 -23.63 12.26
C THR A 95 -9.05 -24.08 11.57
N ARG A 96 -8.17 -23.15 11.20
CA ARG A 96 -6.95 -23.40 10.42
C ARG A 96 -5.95 -24.30 11.17
N ALA A 97 -5.21 -25.11 10.41
CA ALA A 97 -4.19 -26.03 10.92
C ALA A 97 -2.86 -25.92 10.11
N THR A 98 -2.46 -24.69 9.76
CA THR A 98 -1.27 -24.45 8.91
C THR A 98 0.01 -24.83 9.65
N GLY A 99 0.90 -25.56 8.96
CA GLY A 99 2.13 -26.09 9.55
C GLY A 99 1.91 -27.16 10.64
N GLY A 100 0.71 -27.75 10.71
CA GLY A 100 0.31 -28.64 11.82
C GLY A 100 -0.15 -27.91 13.08
N GLN A 101 -0.01 -26.58 13.13
CA GLN A 101 -0.34 -25.75 14.28
C GLN A 101 -1.73 -25.12 14.15
N LYS A 102 -2.48 -25.04 15.26
CA LYS A 102 -3.79 -24.39 15.36
C LYS A 102 -3.70 -23.00 16.02
N GLY A 103 -4.84 -22.36 16.29
CA GLY A 103 -4.89 -21.09 17.03
C GLY A 103 -4.53 -19.89 16.15
N TRP A 104 -4.88 -19.96 14.88
CA TRP A 104 -4.82 -18.85 13.94
C TRP A 104 -6.07 -17.98 14.08
N ARG A 105 -5.95 -16.70 13.73
CA ARG A 105 -7.02 -15.70 13.69
C ARG A 105 -6.87 -14.82 12.47
N LEU A 106 -7.91 -14.05 12.18
CA LEU A 106 -7.84 -12.96 11.22
C LEU A 106 -7.02 -11.81 11.87
N PRO A 107 -6.18 -11.07 11.12
CA PRO A 107 -5.34 -10.00 11.68
C PRO A 107 -6.13 -8.71 11.91
N ALA A 108 -5.62 -7.84 12.77
CA ALA A 108 -6.10 -6.46 12.89
C ALA A 108 -5.54 -5.56 11.76
N PRO A 109 -6.17 -4.41 11.45
CA PRO A 109 -5.70 -3.51 10.39
C PRO A 109 -4.28 -2.95 10.61
N SER A 110 -3.88 -2.76 11.86
CA SER A 110 -2.53 -2.38 12.29
C SER A 110 -1.49 -3.48 12.02
N GLU A 111 -1.84 -4.73 12.30
CA GLU A 111 -0.98 -5.89 12.09
C GLU A 111 -0.74 -6.13 10.59
N MET A 112 -1.81 -6.10 9.79
CA MET A 112 -1.67 -6.21 8.33
C MET A 112 -0.85 -5.06 7.75
N ARG A 113 -1.07 -3.81 8.21
CA ARG A 113 -0.23 -2.66 7.82
C ARG A 113 1.23 -2.78 8.25
N SER A 114 1.56 -3.55 9.29
CA SER A 114 2.96 -3.75 9.68
C SER A 114 3.76 -4.58 8.67
N LEU A 115 3.09 -5.41 7.87
CA LEU A 115 3.69 -6.12 6.73
C LEU A 115 3.91 -5.20 5.52
N VAL A 116 3.17 -4.09 5.44
CA VAL A 116 3.20 -3.16 4.31
C VAL A 116 4.33 -2.13 4.51
N GLY A 117 5.03 -1.80 3.43
CA GLY A 117 6.06 -0.76 3.42
C GLY A 117 5.51 0.66 3.38
N PRO A 118 6.40 1.68 3.36
CA PRO A 118 5.98 3.04 3.01
C PRO A 118 5.27 3.03 1.65
N ALA A 119 4.10 3.67 1.56
CA ALA A 119 3.23 3.60 0.39
C ALA A 119 3.96 4.08 -0.87
N VAL A 120 4.07 3.20 -1.87
CA VAL A 120 4.65 3.48 -3.19
C VAL A 120 3.62 3.19 -4.28
N ASP A 121 3.56 4.05 -5.28
CA ASP A 121 2.73 3.87 -6.48
C ASP A 121 3.32 2.74 -7.35
N SER A 122 3.02 1.50 -7.00
CA SER A 122 3.64 0.27 -7.53
C SER A 122 2.58 -0.78 -7.90
N PRO A 123 2.73 -1.52 -9.01
CA PRO A 123 1.81 -2.58 -9.42
C PRO A 123 2.01 -3.91 -8.65
N ILE A 124 2.77 -3.90 -7.55
CA ILE A 124 3.16 -5.08 -6.75
C ILE A 124 2.68 -4.86 -5.31
N PRO A 125 2.23 -5.90 -4.58
CA PRO A 125 1.99 -5.80 -3.14
C PRO A 125 3.19 -5.20 -2.42
N ASN A 126 2.97 -4.11 -1.68
CA ASN A 126 4.03 -3.29 -1.12
C ASN A 126 4.53 -3.87 0.21
N ILE A 127 5.31 -4.94 0.13
CA ILE A 127 5.85 -5.67 1.29
C ILE A 127 7.39 -5.61 1.21
N PRO A 128 8.13 -5.47 2.34
CA PRO A 128 9.57 -5.26 2.35
C PRO A 128 10.35 -6.16 1.36
N PRO A 129 11.12 -5.61 0.40
CA PRO A 129 11.83 -6.41 -0.60
C PRO A 129 12.75 -7.45 0.03
N GLY A 130 12.67 -8.70 -0.47
CA GLY A 130 13.37 -9.85 0.13
C GLY A 130 12.58 -10.56 1.24
N HIS A 131 11.27 -10.29 1.37
CA HIS A 131 10.39 -11.08 2.23
C HIS A 131 10.29 -12.56 1.77
N PRO A 132 10.08 -13.52 2.69
CA PRO A 132 9.88 -14.92 2.32
C PRO A 132 8.42 -15.29 1.94
N PHE A 133 7.45 -14.38 2.10
CA PHE A 133 6.03 -14.64 1.78
C PHE A 133 5.79 -14.99 0.32
N LEU A 134 4.83 -15.90 0.07
CA LEU A 134 4.48 -16.45 -1.24
C LEU A 134 3.02 -16.16 -1.62
N ASN A 135 2.72 -16.14 -2.92
CA ASN A 135 1.37 -16.04 -3.50
C ASN A 135 0.50 -14.87 -2.97
N ILE A 136 1.13 -13.79 -2.51
CA ILE A 136 0.43 -12.56 -2.11
C ILE A 136 -0.29 -12.00 -3.34
N GLN A 137 -1.60 -11.80 -3.23
CA GLN A 137 -2.40 -11.27 -4.31
C GLN A 137 -2.40 -9.73 -4.29
N PRO A 138 -2.33 -9.07 -5.44
CA PRO A 138 -2.45 -7.60 -5.57
C PRO A 138 -3.91 -7.16 -5.37
N THR A 139 -4.39 -7.24 -4.12
CA THR A 139 -5.81 -7.08 -3.77
C THR A 139 -6.01 -6.72 -2.28
N SER A 140 -7.26 -6.64 -1.86
CA SER A 140 -7.69 -6.38 -0.48
C SER A 140 -7.80 -7.65 0.36
N TYR A 141 -7.45 -7.57 1.64
CA TYR A 141 -7.54 -8.66 2.62
C TYR A 141 -8.43 -8.29 3.81
N TRP A 142 -9.33 -9.19 4.23
CA TRP A 142 -10.18 -8.97 5.41
C TRP A 142 -9.37 -8.87 6.70
N THR A 143 -9.79 -7.97 7.60
CA THR A 143 -9.29 -7.88 8.98
C THR A 143 -10.36 -8.34 9.98
N VAL A 144 -9.98 -8.60 11.23
CA VAL A 144 -10.90 -9.05 12.30
C VAL A 144 -11.89 -7.97 12.76
N VAL A 145 -11.61 -6.70 12.47
CA VAL A 145 -12.34 -5.54 13.01
C VAL A 145 -13.60 -5.24 12.18
N PRO A 146 -14.80 -5.14 12.79
CA PRO A 146 -16.03 -4.70 12.11
C PRO A 146 -15.98 -3.19 11.78
N GLU A 147 -16.98 -2.67 11.06
CA GLU A 147 -17.17 -1.22 10.97
C GLU A 147 -18.22 -0.76 11.98
N ASP A 148 -17.80 0.09 12.92
CA ASP A 148 -18.57 0.49 14.12
C ASP A 148 -19.91 1.14 13.76
N ASN A 149 -19.88 2.02 12.76
CA ASN A 149 -21.04 2.81 12.32
C ASN A 149 -21.88 2.10 11.24
N GLN A 150 -21.45 0.93 10.76
CA GLN A 150 -22.12 0.19 9.68
C GLN A 150 -22.09 -1.32 9.96
N PRO A 151 -23.07 -1.87 10.70
CA PRO A 151 -23.06 -3.27 11.15
C PRO A 151 -22.95 -4.33 10.04
N SER A 152 -23.34 -4.01 8.81
CA SER A 152 -23.19 -4.87 7.63
C SER A 152 -21.79 -4.81 6.99
N TYR A 153 -20.90 -3.92 7.44
CA TYR A 153 -19.55 -3.70 6.91
C TYR A 153 -18.46 -4.16 7.89
N ALA A 154 -17.28 -4.48 7.36
CA ALA A 154 -16.05 -4.80 8.10
C ALA A 154 -14.84 -4.11 7.47
N ARG A 155 -13.75 -3.98 8.24
CA ARG A 155 -12.51 -3.38 7.78
C ARG A 155 -11.64 -4.38 7.02
N TYR A 156 -11.03 -3.90 5.95
CA TYR A 156 -10.05 -4.60 5.13
C TYR A 156 -8.80 -3.72 4.96
N VAL A 157 -7.69 -4.33 4.54
CA VAL A 157 -6.47 -3.61 4.17
C VAL A 157 -6.12 -3.93 2.72
N ASP A 158 -5.83 -2.89 1.95
CA ASP A 158 -5.31 -2.99 0.59
C ASP A 158 -3.80 -3.34 0.58
N ALA A 159 -3.40 -4.34 -0.21
CA ALA A 159 -2.01 -4.83 -0.22
C ALA A 159 -1.00 -3.96 -1.00
N PHE A 160 -1.46 -2.99 -1.81
CA PHE A 160 -0.55 -2.05 -2.50
C PHE A 160 -0.21 -0.84 -1.62
N LEU A 161 -1.21 -0.27 -0.94
CA LEU A 161 -1.09 1.02 -0.26
C LEU A 161 -1.20 0.93 1.26
N GLY A 162 -1.60 -0.23 1.82
CA GLY A 162 -1.84 -0.38 3.25
C GLY A 162 -3.06 0.39 3.76
N ASN A 163 -3.92 0.89 2.86
CA ASN A 163 -5.11 1.65 3.22
C ASN A 163 -6.08 0.78 4.02
N VAL A 164 -6.48 1.25 5.21
CA VAL A 164 -7.60 0.66 5.97
C VAL A 164 -8.90 1.23 5.41
N LEU A 165 -9.75 0.37 4.89
CA LEU A 165 -11.03 0.71 4.26
C LEU A 165 -12.11 -0.27 4.74
N SER A 166 -13.39 0.03 4.45
CA SER A 166 -14.52 -0.76 4.96
C SER A 166 -15.44 -1.19 3.82
N PHE A 167 -15.85 -2.47 3.81
CA PHE A 167 -16.76 -3.01 2.79
C PHE A 167 -17.80 -3.98 3.36
N ILE A 168 -18.88 -4.18 2.62
CA ILE A 168 -20.02 -4.97 3.08
C ILE A 168 -19.68 -6.47 3.15
N LYS A 169 -19.91 -7.07 4.33
CA LYS A 169 -19.42 -8.38 4.81
C LYS A 169 -19.77 -9.58 3.92
N ILE A 170 -20.71 -9.42 2.98
CA ILE A 170 -21.18 -10.47 2.05
C ILE A 170 -20.34 -10.58 0.77
N TYR A 171 -19.45 -9.62 0.49
CA TYR A 171 -18.47 -9.76 -0.59
C TYR A 171 -17.30 -10.62 -0.15
N THR A 172 -16.57 -11.16 -1.12
CA THR A 172 -15.48 -12.09 -0.87
C THR A 172 -14.11 -11.46 -1.10
N TYR A 173 -13.22 -11.62 -0.13
CA TYR A 173 -11.80 -11.26 -0.23
C TYR A 173 -10.92 -12.44 0.22
N PRO A 174 -9.68 -12.56 -0.28
CA PRO A 174 -8.72 -13.55 0.22
C PRO A 174 -8.46 -13.42 1.72
N VAL A 175 -7.96 -14.50 2.30
CA VAL A 175 -7.72 -14.62 3.75
C VAL A 175 -6.24 -14.84 3.99
N TRP A 176 -5.67 -14.12 4.95
CA TRP A 176 -4.30 -14.31 5.40
C TRP A 176 -4.32 -14.38 6.92
N CYS A 177 -4.10 -15.56 7.49
CA CYS A 177 -4.23 -15.73 8.93
C CYS A 177 -2.92 -15.41 9.66
N VAL A 178 -3.07 -14.90 10.88
CA VAL A 178 -2.00 -14.60 11.83
C VAL A 178 -2.21 -15.38 13.13
N ARG A 179 -1.15 -15.63 13.89
CA ARG A 179 -1.15 -16.29 15.20
C ARG A 179 -0.32 -15.46 16.17
N GLY A 180 -0.91 -15.19 17.33
CA GLY A 180 -0.37 -14.34 18.38
C GLY A 180 -1.51 -13.71 19.19
N PRO A 181 -1.22 -13.10 20.35
CA PRO A 181 -2.21 -12.25 21.03
C PRO A 181 -2.65 -11.13 20.08
N ILE A 182 -3.90 -10.70 20.18
CA ILE A 182 -4.36 -9.44 19.60
C ILE A 182 -4.26 -8.35 20.69
N LYS A 183 -4.02 -7.09 20.33
CA LYS A 183 -3.98 -6.02 21.34
C LYS A 183 -5.39 -5.67 21.82
N SER A 184 -5.49 -5.15 23.04
CA SER A 184 -6.78 -4.83 23.67
C SER A 184 -7.61 -3.81 22.89
N ASP A 185 -6.93 -2.87 22.21
CA ASP A 185 -7.47 -1.78 21.39
C ASP A 185 -7.81 -2.17 19.94
N GLU A 186 -7.67 -3.46 19.57
CA GLU A 186 -7.77 -3.95 18.19
C GLU A 186 -8.93 -4.96 17.97
N HIS A 187 -9.95 -4.94 18.85
CA HIS A 187 -11.12 -5.84 18.84
C HIS A 187 -12.31 -5.29 18.03
#